data_AF-A0A2E9M1G7-F1
#
_entry.id   AF-A0A2E9M1G7-F1
#
_cell.length_a   1.000
_cell.length_b   1.000
_cell.length_c   1.000
_cell.angle_alpha   90.00
_cell.angle_beta   90.00
_cell.angle_gamma   90.00
#
_symmetry.space_group_name_H-M   'P 1'
#
loop_
_entity.id
_entity.type
_entity.pdbx_description
1 polymer ?
#
loop_
_entity_poly.entity_id
_entity_poly.type
_entity_poly.pdbx_seq_one_letter_code
_entity_poly.pdbx_strand_id
1 'polypeptide(L)' 'MALGSTELVILIAVGIFLFGAKRLPELARNAGRAKGEFQQGLRDVSLPSKAEIDMDRGGVSEEVVNSDDQEE' A
#
# COMPACT_ATOMS: atom_id res chain seq x y z
N MET A 1 27.76 23.06 2.02
CA MET A 1 27.34 22.91 3.42
C MET A 1 26.06 22.09 3.42
N ALA A 2 26.03 20.96 4.11
CA ALA A 2 24.79 20.19 4.26
C ALA A 2 23.86 20.92 5.24
N LEU A 3 22.55 20.73 5.09
CA LEU A 3 21.58 21.21 6.06
C LEU A 3 21.90 20.57 7.41
N GLY A 4 22.17 21.41 8.42
CA GLY A 4 22.40 20.96 9.78
C GLY A 4 21.09 20.56 10.45
N SER A 5 21.22 19.90 11.60
CA SER A 5 20.08 19.52 12.43
C SER A 5 19.24 20.73 12.83
N THR A 6 19.87 21.88 13.09
CA THR A 6 19.21 23.14 13.45
C THR A 6 18.35 23.67 12.31
N GLU A 7 18.87 23.73 11.08
CA GLU A 7 18.14 24.22 9.92
C GLU A 7 16.90 23.35 9.63
N LEU A 8 17.02 22.02 9.80
CA LEU A 8 15.89 21.10 9.62
C LEU A 8 14.78 21.34 10.65
N VAL A 9 15.13 21.59 11.92
CA VAL A 9 14.15 21.90 12.97
C VAL A 9 13.41 23.20 12.65
N ILE A 10 14.12 24.24 12.21
CA ILE A 10 13.52 25.52 11.83
C ILE A 10 12.56 25.33 10.65
N LEU A 11 12.97 24.55 9.63
CA LEU A 11 12.12 24.28 8.47
C LEU A 11 10.82 23.57 8.87
N ILE A 12 10.92 22.56 9.74
CA ILE A 12 9.75 21.84 10.26
C ILE A 12 8.87 22.78 11.10
N ALA A 13 9.46 23.62 11.94
CA ALA A 13 8.72 24.59 12.75
C ALA A 13 7.94 25.58 11.87
N VAL A 14 8.55 26.11 10.81
CA VAL A 14 7.89 26.99 9.83
C VAL A 14 6.79 26.23 9.08
N GLY A 15 7.04 24.99 8.66
CA GLY A 15 6.02 24.15 8.02
C GLY A 15 4.81 23.92 8.93
N ILE A 16 5.05 23.60 10.20
CA ILE A 16 3.98 23.46 11.21
C ILE A 16 3.26 24.78 11.46
N PHE A 17 3.95 25.92 11.44
CA PHE A 17 3.33 27.23 11.61
C PHE A 17 2.39 27.59 10.45
N LEU A 18 2.82 27.33 9.20
CA LEU A 18 2.04 27.65 8.00
C LEU A 18 0.86 26.70 7.80
N PHE A 19 1.09 25.39 7.98
CA PHE A 19 0.09 24.37 7.67
C PHE A 19 -0.67 23.88 8.91
N GLY A 20 -0.11 24.02 10.11
CA GLY A 20 -0.66 23.49 11.36
C GLY A 20 -0.16 22.09 11.70
N ALA A 21 0.09 21.84 12.99
CA ALA A 21 0.65 20.56 13.48
C ALA A 21 -0.22 19.33 13.16
N LYS A 22 -1.53 19.52 12.95
CA LYS A 22 -2.47 18.43 12.61
C LYS A 22 -2.50 18.11 11.11
N ARG A 23 -2.18 19.07 10.24
CA ARG A 23 -2.37 18.95 8.78
C ARG A 23 -1.25 18.15 8.12
N LEU A 24 0.00 18.36 8.55
CA LEU A 24 1.15 17.57 8.09
C LEU A 24 0.96 16.04 8.27
N PRO A 25 0.61 15.53 9.47
CA PRO A 25 0.41 14.09 9.65
C PRO A 25 -0.84 13.56 8.95
N GLU A 26 -1.89 14.36 8.84
CA GLU A 26 -3.11 14.02 8.10
C GLU A 26 -2.83 13.84 6.60
N LEU A 27 -2.09 14.79 6.00
CA LEU A 27 -1.65 14.72 4.60
C LEU A 27 -0.73 13.52 4.35
N ALA A 28 0.25 13.27 5.24
CA ALA A 28 1.13 12.12 5.14
C ALA A 28 0.36 10.80 5.20
N ARG A 29 -0.64 10.69 6.09
CA ARG A 29 -1.47 9.49 6.20
C ARG A 29 -2.32 9.26 4.96
N ASN A 30 -2.93 10.30 4.42
CA ASN A 30 -3.76 10.20 3.21
C ASN A 30 -2.90 9.86 1.99
N ALA A 31 -1.76 10.53 1.82
CA ALA A 31 -0.79 10.23 0.76
C ALA A 31 -0.23 8.80 0.88
N GLY A 32 0.06 8.35 2.10
CA GLY A 32 0.51 6.98 2.36
C GLY A 32 -0.52 5.93 1.98
N ARG A 33 -1.79 6.15 2.31
CA ARG A 33 -2.91 5.28 1.88
C ARG A 33 -3.04 5.24 0.37
N ALA A 34 -3.08 6.41 -0.28
CA ALA A 34 -3.17 6.52 -1.74
C ALA A 34 -2.02 5.79 -2.43
N LYS A 35 -0.77 5.97 -1.96
CA LYS A 35 0.39 5.23 -2.47
C LYS A 35 0.26 3.72 -2.24
N GLY A 36 -0.26 3.29 -1.09
CA GLY A 36 -0.48 1.89 -0.76
C GLY A 36 -1.48 1.22 -1.71
N GLU A 37 -2.65 1.83 -1.88
CA GLU A 37 -3.69 1.37 -2.81
C GLU A 37 -3.20 1.39 -4.27
N PHE A 38 -2.47 2.44 -4.67
CA PHE A 38 -1.87 2.51 -5.99
C PHE A 38 -0.88 1.36 -6.24
N GLN A 39 0.01 1.07 -5.28
CA GLN A 39 0.92 -0.06 -5.40
C GLN A 39 0.21 -1.41 -5.39
N GLN A 40 -0.91 -1.52 -4.67
CA GLN A 40 -1.74 -2.73 -4.68
C GLN A 40 -2.37 -2.95 -6.05
N GLY A 41 -3.00 -1.92 -6.62
CA GLY A 41 -3.54 -1.98 -7.98
C GLY A 41 -2.48 -2.34 -9.03
N LEU A 42 -1.26 -1.82 -8.91
CA LEU A 42 -0.16 -2.21 -9.82
C LEU A 42 0.25 -3.68 -9.69
N ARG A 43 0.23 -4.25 -8.48
CA ARG A 43 0.53 -5.68 -8.28
C ARG A 43 -0.59 -6.56 -8.82
N ASP A 44 -1.84 -6.18 -8.57
CA ASP A 44 -3.01 -6.93 -9.01
C ASP A 44 -3.11 -6.98 -10.54
N VAL A 45 -2.61 -5.96 -11.25
CA VAL A 45 -2.50 -5.96 -12.72
C VAL A 45 -1.34 -6.83 -13.22
N SER A 46 -0.25 -6.95 -12.45
CA SER A 46 0.93 -7.73 -12.85
C SER A 46 0.81 -9.22 -12.56
N LEU A 47 -0.12 -9.61 -11.68
CA LEU A 47 -0.39 -11.01 -11.35
C LEU A 47 -1.48 -11.54 -12.28
N PRO A 48 -1.35 -12.78 -12.80
CA PRO A 48 -2.44 -13.42 -13.53
C PRO A 48 -3.68 -13.44 -12.62
N SER A 49 -4.84 -13.11 -13.18
CA SER A 49 -6.07 -13.07 -12.38
C SER A 49 -6.35 -14.45 -11.78
N LYS A 50 -7.06 -14.54 -10.65
CA LYS A 50 -7.44 -15.83 -10.05
C LYS A 50 -8.08 -16.78 -11.07
N ALA A 51 -8.90 -16.24 -11.98
CA ALA A 51 -9.51 -17.03 -13.07
C ALA A 51 -8.49 -17.55 -14.08
N GLU A 52 -7.44 -16.79 -14.36
CA GLU A 52 -6.36 -17.20 -15.26
C GLU A 52 -5.50 -18.30 -14.63
N ILE A 53 -5.19 -18.16 -13.34
CA ILE A 53 -4.49 -19.19 -12.55
C ILE A 53 -5.33 -20.47 -12.46
N ASP A 54 -6.65 -20.37 -12.26
CA ASP A 54 -7.55 -21.52 -12.21
C ASP A 54 -7.63 -22.23 -13.58
N MET A 55 -7.61 -21.49 -14.69
CA MET A 55 -7.55 -22.09 -16.04
C MET A 55 -6.24 -22.85 -16.28
N ASP A 56 -5.10 -22.33 -15.82
CA ASP A 56 -3.80 -23.03 -15.91
C ASP A 56 -3.78 -24.34 -15.10
N ARG A 57 -4.64 -24.48 -14.08
CA ARG A 57 -4.81 -25.70 -13.28
C ARG A 57 -5.90 -26.64 -13.81
N GLY A 58 -6.44 -26.39 -15.00
CA GLY A 58 -7.50 -27.22 -15.59
C GLY A 58 -8.92 -26.81 -15.19
N GLY A 59 -9.12 -25.57 -14.73
CA GLY A 59 -10.42 -25.00 -14.39
C GLY A 59 -10.92 -25.33 -12.99
N VAL A 60 -10.06 -25.86 -12.12
CA VAL A 60 -10.41 -26.19 -10.72
C VAL A 60 -9.85 -25.12 -9.80
N SER A 61 -10.76 -24.43 -9.11
CA SER A 61 -10.39 -23.39 -8.15
C SER A 61 -9.74 -23.98 -6.90
N GLU A 62 -8.72 -23.29 -6.36
CA GLU A 62 -7.99 -23.71 -5.14
C GLU A 62 -8.90 -23.94 -3.94
N GLU A 63 -10.00 -23.20 -3.86
CA GLU A 63 -11.01 -23.32 -2.81
C GLU A 63 -11.81 -24.62 -2.84
N VAL A 64 -11.94 -25.27 -4.02
CA VAL A 64 -12.61 -26.57 -4.18
C VAL A 64 -11.65 -27.71 -3.83
N VAL A 65 -10.38 -27.62 -4.24
CA VAL A 65 -9.35 -28.62 -3.91
C VAL A 65 -9.15 -28.71 -2.39
N ASN A 66 -9.12 -27.56 -1.70
CA ASN A 66 -8.83 -27.50 -0.28
C ASN A 66 -10.06 -27.77 0.62
N SER A 67 -11.27 -27.85 0.04
CA SER A 67 -12.47 -28.34 0.75
C SER A 67 -12.55 -29.86 0.77
N ASP A 68 -12.11 -30.53 -0.29
CA ASP A 68 -12.13 -31.99 -0.39
C ASP A 68 -11.13 -32.66 0.58
N ASP A 69 -9.99 -32.01 0.86
CA ASP A 69 -8.99 -32.49 1.84
C ASP A 69 -9.41 -32.27 3.33
N GLN A 70 -10.47 -31.50 3.61
CA GLN A 70 -10.96 -31.25 4.97
C GLN A 70 -12.12 -32.17 5.39
N GLU A 71 -12.62 -33.02 4.49
CA GLU A 71 -13.66 -34.02 4.78
C GLU A 71 -13.14 -35.45 5.06
N GLU A 72 -11.80 -35.68 5.06
CA GLU A 72 -11.17 -36.92 5.57
C GLU A 72 -10.63 -36.82 7.01
#